data_AF-A0A842SV42-F1
#
_entry.id   AF-A0A842SV42-F1
#
_cell.length_a   1.000
_cell.length_b   1.000
_cell.length_c   1.000
_cell.angle_alpha   90.00
_cell.angle_beta   90.00
_cell.angle_gamma   90.00
#
_symmetry.space_group_name_H-M   'P 1'
#
loop_
_entity.id
_entity.type
_entity.pdbx_description
1 polymer ?
#
loop_
_entity_poly.entity_id
_entity_poly.type
_entity_poly.pdbx_seq_one_letter_code
_entity_poly.pdbx_strand_id
1 'polypeptide(L)'
;MVLLSYDKKTQEPRYIPNCADPSKTPNWMTPSGKTLRQSIIIEETAQRAIAENPRWLIARKTESGRDSRKKLEALGFKVLSEYCELFYRVRQPRGWDKSTRGFWTSITDSEGKEVIVQYFQGPLENRKAHLKFKKKC
;
A
#
# COMPACT_ATOMS: atom_id res chain seq x y z
N MET A 1 -5.89 -24.89 0.09
CA MET A 1 -5.70 -24.96 1.56
C MET A 1 -4.67 -23.90 1.93
N VAL A 2 -5.05 -22.88 2.71
CA VAL A 2 -4.15 -21.76 3.08
C VAL A 2 -3.35 -22.19 4.31
N LEU A 3 -2.02 -22.20 4.25
CA LEU A 3 -1.17 -22.49 5.40
C LEU A 3 -0.72 -21.18 6.04
N LEU A 4 -1.31 -20.87 7.20
CA LEU A 4 -0.81 -19.87 8.11
C LEU A 4 0.32 -20.52 8.93
N SER A 5 1.53 -19.98 8.86
CA SER A 5 2.61 -20.36 9.78
C SER A 5 2.80 -19.24 10.80
N TYR A 6 2.83 -19.61 12.08
CA TYR A 6 2.95 -18.69 13.21
C TYR A 6 4.34 -18.83 13.82
N ASP A 7 5.05 -17.72 13.99
CA ASP A 7 6.24 -17.64 14.85
C ASP A 7 5.75 -17.53 16.30
N LYS A 8 6.10 -18.51 17.14
CA LYS A 8 5.53 -18.68 18.49
C LYS A 8 5.94 -17.58 19.49
N LYS A 9 6.81 -16.64 19.12
CA LYS A 9 7.39 -15.66 20.05
C LYS A 9 6.84 -14.23 19.98
N THR A 10 6.19 -13.80 18.90
CA THR A 10 5.89 -12.36 18.72
C THR A 10 4.48 -11.97 18.32
N GLN A 11 3.58 -12.89 17.93
CA GLN A 11 2.16 -12.58 17.61
C GLN A 11 1.92 -11.38 16.66
N GLU A 12 2.92 -10.89 15.93
CA GLU A 12 2.76 -9.83 14.94
C GLU A 12 2.42 -10.42 13.57
N PRO A 13 1.37 -9.94 12.88
CA PRO A 13 1.04 -10.39 11.54
C PRO A 13 2.10 -9.90 10.54
N ARG A 14 2.90 -10.84 10.00
CA ARG A 14 3.80 -10.60 8.87
C ARG A 14 3.05 -10.79 7.55
N TYR A 15 3.38 -9.98 6.54
CA TYR A 15 2.84 -10.08 5.17
C TYR A 15 3.21 -11.43 4.53
N ILE A 16 2.20 -12.21 4.12
CA ILE A 16 2.38 -13.42 3.31
C ILE A 16 1.59 -13.23 2.00
N PRO A 17 2.27 -12.96 0.87
CA PRO A 17 1.61 -12.96 -0.43
C PRO A 17 1.19 -14.40 -0.74
N ASN A 18 -0.11 -14.62 -0.89
CA ASN A 18 -0.64 -15.91 -1.32
C ASN A 18 -0.83 -15.88 -2.83
N CYS A 19 0.27 -15.96 -3.56
CA CYS A 19 0.24 -16.25 -4.99
C CYS A 19 -0.23 -17.70 -5.08
N ALA A 20 -1.39 -17.96 -5.68
CA ALA A 20 -1.66 -19.30 -6.20
C ALA A 20 -0.44 -19.70 -7.04
N ASP A 21 0.28 -20.73 -6.58
CA ASP A 21 1.59 -21.19 -7.05
C ASP A 21 2.01 -20.62 -8.42
N PRO A 22 2.97 -19.68 -8.48
CA PRO A 22 3.37 -19.03 -9.74
C PRO A 22 4.03 -20.00 -10.74
N SER A 23 4.27 -21.26 -10.34
CA SER A 23 4.63 -22.35 -11.28
C SER A 23 3.44 -22.87 -12.09
N LYS A 24 2.19 -22.57 -11.68
CA LYS A 24 0.95 -23.04 -12.30
C LYS A 24 0.27 -22.00 -13.19
N THR A 25 0.72 -20.75 -13.16
CA THR A 25 0.20 -19.70 -14.06
C THR A 25 0.78 -19.85 -15.46
N PRO A 26 -0.06 -19.97 -16.50
CA PRO A 26 0.43 -20.12 -17.87
C PRO A 26 1.17 -18.86 -18.33
N ASN A 27 2.23 -19.06 -19.11
CA ASN A 27 3.25 -18.06 -19.44
C ASN A 27 2.81 -17.15 -20.61
N TRP A 28 1.60 -16.59 -20.53
CA TRP A 28 1.07 -15.71 -21.57
C TRP A 28 1.87 -14.40 -21.58
N MET A 29 2.36 -14.00 -22.74
CA MET A 29 2.98 -12.69 -22.93
C MET A 29 1.90 -11.61 -22.93
N THR A 30 2.11 -10.59 -22.12
CA THR A 30 1.32 -9.37 -22.20
C THR A 30 1.76 -8.54 -23.43
N PRO A 31 0.93 -7.62 -23.94
CA PRO A 31 1.31 -6.71 -25.03
C PRO A 31 2.61 -5.92 -24.79
N SER A 32 3.03 -5.80 -23.52
CA SER A 32 4.29 -5.17 -23.10
C SER A 32 5.55 -6.04 -23.28
N GLY A 33 5.43 -7.24 -23.86
CA GLY A 33 6.54 -8.17 -24.06
C GLY A 33 7.00 -8.91 -22.79
N LYS A 34 6.33 -8.68 -21.65
CA LYS A 34 6.61 -9.35 -20.37
C LYS A 34 5.62 -10.48 -20.12
N THR A 35 6.09 -11.57 -19.53
CA THR A 35 5.19 -12.66 -19.12
C THR A 35 4.33 -12.21 -17.94
N LEU A 36 3.12 -12.75 -17.83
CA LEU A 36 2.23 -12.50 -16.69
C LEU A 36 2.95 -12.68 -15.33
N ARG A 37 3.82 -13.70 -15.25
CA ARG A 37 4.65 -13.98 -14.06
C ARG A 37 5.64 -12.87 -13.74
N GLN A 38 6.32 -12.32 -14.74
CA GLN A 38 7.24 -11.19 -14.54
C GLN A 38 6.48 -9.94 -14.08
N SER A 39 5.28 -9.71 -14.60
CA SER A 39 4.43 -8.59 -14.17
C SER A 39 4.03 -8.71 -12.70
N ILE A 40 3.61 -9.91 -12.26
CA ILE A 40 3.26 -10.17 -10.85
C ILE A 40 4.46 -9.89 -9.93
N ILE A 41 5.65 -10.38 -10.29
CA ILE A 41 6.87 -10.16 -9.49
C ILE A 41 7.19 -8.66 -9.37
N ILE A 42 7.06 -7.90 -10.46
CA ILE A 42 7.30 -6.46 -10.46
C ILE A 42 6.30 -5.74 -9.54
N GLU A 43 5.02 -6.13 -9.59
CA GLU A 43 3.97 -5.54 -8.76
C GLU A 43 4.18 -5.84 -7.27
N GLU A 44 4.47 -7.09 -6.93
CA GLU A 44 4.79 -7.49 -5.56
C GLU A 44 6.02 -6.77 -5.01
N THR A 45 7.05 -6.60 -5.85
CA THR A 45 8.26 -5.87 -5.48
C THR A 45 7.96 -4.39 -5.22
N ALA A 46 7.17 -3.76 -6.09
CA ALA A 46 6.76 -2.36 -5.91
C ALA A 46 5.90 -2.18 -4.65
N GLN A 47 5.02 -3.13 -4.34
CA GLN A 47 4.23 -3.13 -3.11
C GLN A 47 5.07 -3.29 -1.86
N ARG A 48 5.99 -4.27 -1.85
CA ARG A 48 6.94 -4.45 -0.74
C ARG A 48 7.71 -3.17 -0.48
N ALA A 49 8.18 -2.49 -1.52
CA ALA A 49 8.91 -1.24 -1.38
C ALA A 49 8.10 -0.10 -0.72
N ILE A 50 6.76 -0.15 -0.75
CA ILE A 50 5.86 0.80 -0.06
C ILE A 50 5.56 0.31 1.36
N ALA A 51 5.23 -0.97 1.51
CA ALA A 51 4.87 -1.61 2.78
C ALA A 51 6.04 -1.57 3.77
N GLU A 52 7.20 -2.05 3.32
CA GLU A 52 8.44 -2.18 4.09
C GLU A 52 9.23 -0.86 4.12
N ASN A 53 8.72 0.21 3.49
CA ASN A 53 9.41 1.49 3.52
C ASN A 53 9.43 2.04 4.95
N PRO A 54 10.62 2.35 5.50
CA PRO A 54 10.72 3.00 6.80
C PRO A 54 10.15 4.42 6.77
N ARG A 55 10.01 5.02 5.58
CA ARG A 55 9.36 6.31 5.41
C ARG A 55 7.84 6.12 5.29
N TRP A 56 7.11 7.09 5.81
CA TRP A 56 5.66 7.13 5.64
C TRP A 56 5.33 7.71 4.27
N LEU A 57 4.94 6.81 3.36
CA LEU A 57 4.48 7.15 2.02
C LEU A 57 2.96 7.12 2.01
N ILE A 58 2.34 8.25 1.70
CA ILE A 58 0.89 8.38 1.57
C ILE A 58 0.56 8.87 0.17
N ALA A 59 -0.45 8.27 -0.46
CA ALA A 59 -0.90 8.62 -1.80
C ALA A 59 -1.21 10.11 -1.92
N ARG A 60 -0.95 10.71 -3.08
CA ARG A 60 -1.19 12.14 -3.32
C ARG A 60 -2.65 12.42 -3.63
N LYS A 61 -3.32 11.49 -4.32
CA LYS A 61 -4.68 11.67 -4.82
C LYS A 61 -5.69 10.92 -3.98
N THR A 62 -6.84 11.52 -3.75
CA THR A 62 -8.01 10.81 -3.21
C THR A 62 -8.64 9.90 -4.27
N GLU A 63 -9.61 9.06 -3.86
CA GLU A 63 -10.45 8.30 -4.81
C GLU A 63 -11.10 9.21 -5.87
N SER A 64 -11.47 10.44 -5.49
CA SER A 64 -12.00 11.46 -6.40
C SER A 64 -10.94 12.19 -7.26
N GLY A 65 -9.69 11.76 -7.22
CA GLY A 65 -8.59 12.34 -7.99
C GLY A 65 -8.05 13.69 -7.48
N ARG A 66 -8.60 14.23 -6.39
CA ARG A 66 -8.16 15.50 -5.79
C ARG A 66 -6.88 15.33 -4.98
N ASP A 67 -6.09 16.39 -4.88
CA ASP A 67 -4.94 16.42 -3.98
C ASP A 67 -5.40 16.22 -2.52
N SER A 68 -4.71 15.34 -1.81
CA SER A 68 -4.96 14.96 -0.43
C SER A 68 -4.22 15.80 0.60
N ARG A 69 -3.25 16.64 0.19
CA ARG A 69 -2.37 17.40 1.10
C ARG A 69 -3.16 18.08 2.24
N LYS A 70 -4.15 18.90 1.90
CA LYS A 70 -4.97 19.63 2.90
C LYS A 70 -5.67 18.71 3.89
N LYS A 71 -6.15 17.54 3.45
CA LYS A 71 -6.84 16.58 4.32
C LYS A 71 -5.85 15.84 5.22
N LEU A 72 -4.65 15.54 4.72
CA LEU A 72 -3.58 14.94 5.54
C LEU A 72 -3.12 15.92 6.62
N GLU A 73 -2.91 17.18 6.26
CA GLU A 73 -2.54 18.25 7.20
C GLU A 73 -3.62 18.46 8.27
N ALA A 74 -4.91 18.42 7.90
CA ALA A 74 -6.02 18.49 8.85
C ALA A 74 -6.07 17.30 9.84
N LEU A 75 -5.50 16.15 9.47
CA LEU A 75 -5.34 14.99 10.35
C LEU A 75 -4.04 15.02 11.17
N GLY A 76 -3.23 16.08 11.01
CA GLY A 76 -1.98 16.26 11.74
C GLY A 76 -0.74 15.66 11.05
N PHE A 77 -0.86 15.13 9.84
CA PHE A 77 0.33 14.73 9.07
C PHE A 77 1.09 15.96 8.62
N LYS A 78 2.43 15.88 8.66
CA LYS A 78 3.29 16.88 8.04
C LYS A 78 3.80 16.36 6.71
N VAL A 79 3.40 16.97 5.59
CA VAL A 79 3.95 16.66 4.28
C VAL A 79 5.37 17.21 4.20
N LEU A 80 6.36 16.33 3.96
CA LEU A 80 7.77 16.71 3.91
C LEU A 80 8.23 17.01 2.48
N SER A 81 7.85 16.15 1.54
CA SER A 81 8.20 16.31 0.13
C SER A 81 7.28 15.46 -0.75
N GLU A 82 7.28 15.75 -2.05
CA GLU A 82 6.77 14.81 -3.05
C GLU A 82 7.82 13.72 -3.23
N TYR A 83 7.45 12.45 -3.04
CA TYR A 83 8.35 11.32 -3.24
C TYR A 83 8.36 10.90 -4.71
N CYS A 84 7.16 10.86 -5.31
CA CYS A 84 6.96 10.68 -6.74
C CYS A 84 5.61 11.28 -7.15
N GLU A 85 5.19 11.06 -8.40
CA GLU A 85 3.88 11.48 -8.91
C GLU A 85 2.69 10.89 -8.14
N LEU A 86 2.90 9.77 -7.42
CA LEU A 86 1.86 9.02 -6.71
C LEU A 86 1.84 9.27 -5.21
N PHE A 87 2.98 9.54 -4.58
CA PHE A 87 3.12 9.55 -3.13
C PHE A 87 3.77 10.82 -2.59
N TYR A 88 3.25 11.29 -1.46
CA TYR A 88 3.94 12.19 -0.54
C TYR A 88 4.80 11.37 0.42
N ARG A 89 5.97 11.92 0.75
CA ARG A 89 6.68 11.56 1.98
C ARG A 89 6.11 12.42 3.09
N VAL A 90 5.61 11.79 4.14
CA VAL A 90 5.02 12.48 5.29
C VAL A 90 5.73 12.11 6.58
N ARG A 91 5.52 12.93 7.61
CA ARG A 91 5.71 12.55 9.01
C ARG A 91 4.33 12.33 9.62
N GLN A 92 4.13 11.16 10.19
CA GLN A 92 2.90 10.78 10.85
C GLN A 92 2.73 11.50 12.20
N PRO A 93 1.48 11.69 12.67
CA PRO A 93 1.23 12.10 14.05
C PRO A 93 1.67 11.01 15.04
N ARG A 94 1.94 11.41 16.28
CA ARG A 94 2.37 10.47 17.33
C ARG A 94 1.26 9.45 17.62
N GLY A 95 1.65 8.18 17.75
CA GLY A 95 0.73 7.09 18.07
C GLY A 95 -0.04 6.52 16.88
N TRP A 96 0.14 7.08 15.68
CA TRP A 96 -0.47 6.53 14.48
C TRP A 96 0.35 5.37 13.93
N ASP A 97 -0.35 4.40 13.35
CA ASP A 97 0.26 3.21 12.79
C ASP A 97 -0.26 2.91 11.37
N LYS A 98 0.54 2.20 10.57
CA LYS A 98 0.17 1.75 9.23
C LYS A 98 0.34 0.24 9.13
N SER A 99 -0.61 -0.41 8.47
CA SER A 99 -0.55 -1.83 8.16
C SER A 99 -0.85 -2.05 6.68
N THR A 100 -0.03 -2.85 6.01
CA THR A 100 -0.19 -3.13 4.58
C THR A 100 -0.54 -4.60 4.35
N ARG A 101 -1.63 -4.84 3.61
CA ARG A 101 -2.09 -6.16 3.19
C ARG A 101 -2.44 -6.17 1.71
N GLY A 102 -1.63 -6.87 0.92
CA GLY A 102 -1.72 -6.87 -0.54
C GLY A 102 -1.59 -5.45 -1.11
N PHE A 103 -2.56 -5.04 -1.94
CA PHE A 103 -2.65 -3.71 -2.56
C PHE A 103 -3.14 -2.60 -1.60
N TRP A 104 -3.52 -2.95 -0.37
CA TRP A 104 -4.17 -2.05 0.57
C TRP A 104 -3.25 -1.70 1.73
N THR A 105 -3.20 -0.43 2.10
CA THR A 105 -2.55 0.06 3.31
C THR A 105 -3.59 0.78 4.17
N SER A 106 -3.84 0.25 5.36
CA SER A 106 -4.68 0.86 6.37
C SER A 106 -3.82 1.70 7.31
N ILE A 107 -4.32 2.87 7.70
CA ILE A 107 -3.68 3.74 8.68
C ILE A 107 -4.66 3.96 9.82
N THR A 108 -4.21 3.62 11.02
CA THR A 108 -4.95 3.80 12.27
C THR A 108 -4.41 5.00 13.04
N ASP A 109 -5.31 5.73 13.69
CA ASP A 109 -4.93 6.80 14.60
C ASP A 109 -4.42 6.25 15.95
N SER A 110 -4.11 7.17 16.87
CA SER A 110 -3.65 6.85 18.22
C SER A 110 -4.66 6.09 19.09
N GLU A 111 -5.93 6.05 18.69
CA GLU A 111 -6.99 5.30 19.37
C GLU A 111 -7.20 3.92 18.72
N GLY A 112 -6.40 3.57 17.71
CA GLY A 112 -6.54 2.33 16.95
C GLY A 112 -7.70 2.37 15.94
N LYS A 113 -8.32 3.54 15.71
CA LYS A 113 -9.40 3.68 14.73
C LYS A 113 -8.80 3.81 13.33
N GLU A 114 -9.29 3.02 12.38
CA GLU A 114 -8.88 3.15 10.99
C GLU A 114 -9.42 4.46 10.38
N VAL A 115 -8.51 5.35 9.98
CA VAL A 115 -8.86 6.69 9.46
C VAL A 115 -8.59 6.81 7.97
N ILE A 116 -7.53 6.17 7.48
CA ILE A 116 -7.15 6.23 6.06
C ILE A 116 -7.01 4.81 5.52
N VAL A 117 -7.58 4.58 4.34
CA VAL A 117 -7.33 3.40 3.55
C VAL A 117 -6.71 3.85 2.24
N GLN A 118 -5.50 3.40 1.97
CA GLN A 118 -4.77 3.63 0.76
C GLN A 118 -4.82 2.38 -0.12
N TYR A 119 -5.08 2.58 -1.39
CA TYR A 119 -4.98 1.57 -2.42
C TYR A 119 -3.88 1.92 -3.39
N PHE A 120 -3.01 0.96 -3.68
CA PHE A 120 -1.98 1.08 -4.71
C PHE A 120 -2.19 -0.03 -5.73
N GLN A 121 -2.38 0.35 -7.00
CA GLN A 121 -2.50 -0.59 -8.12
C GLN A 121 -1.30 -0.44 -9.07
N GLY A 122 -0.59 -1.55 -9.29
CA GLY A 122 0.25 -1.77 -10.48
C GLY A 122 -0.61 -2.44 -11.58
N PRO A 123 -0.48 -2.04 -12.86
CA PRO A 123 0.68 -2.43 -13.70
C PRO A 123 1.38 -1.29 -14.48
N LEU A 124 2.44 -1.70 -15.20
CA LEU A 124 3.43 -1.04 -16.08
C LEU A 124 3.13 0.31 -16.76
N GLU A 125 1.87 0.66 -17.05
CA GLU A 125 1.52 1.87 -17.83
C GLU A 125 0.48 2.77 -17.15
N ASN A 126 -0.14 2.32 -16.05
CA ASN A 126 -1.21 3.08 -15.40
C ASN A 126 -1.14 2.96 -13.87
N ARG A 127 0.05 3.25 -13.32
CA ARG A 127 0.27 3.23 -11.88
C ARG A 127 -0.67 4.23 -11.21
N LYS A 128 -1.42 3.74 -10.23
CA LYS A 128 -2.38 4.57 -9.48
C LYS A 128 -2.25 4.31 -8.00
N ALA A 129 -2.24 5.41 -7.25
CA ALA A 129 -2.32 5.39 -5.81
C ALA A 129 -3.46 6.33 -5.40
N HIS A 130 -4.40 5.80 -4.63
CA HIS A 130 -5.54 6.55 -4.15
C HIS A 130 -5.69 6.36 -2.64
N LEU A 131 -6.22 7.39 -1.99
CA LEU A 131 -6.63 7.29 -0.60
C LEU A 131 -8.11 7.59 -0.41
N LYS A 132 -8.67 6.88 0.57
CA LYS A 132 -9.99 7.07 1.12
C LYS A 132 -9.86 7.44 2.59
N PHE A 133 -10.54 8.51 2.97
CA PHE A 133 -10.69 8.88 4.37
C PHE A 133 -11.97 8.25 4.89
N LYS A 134 -11.90 7.51 5.99
CA LYS A 134 -13.11 7.07 6.68
C LYS A 134 -13.76 8.29 7.32
N LYS A 135 -15.08 8.42 7.13
CA LYS A 135 -15.85 9.44 7.84
C LYS A 135 -15.84 9.08 9.32
N LYS A 136 -15.63 10.07 10.20
CA LYS A 136 -15.99 9.90 11.61
C LYS A 136 -17.51 9.70 11.65
N CYS A 137 -17.96 8.47 11.87
CA CYS A 137 -19.26 8.23 12.48
C CYS A 137 -19.22 8.78 13.90
#